data_AF-A0A2R6QBE5-F1
#
_entry.id   AF-A0A2R6QBE5-F1
#
_cell.length_a   1.000
_cell.length_b   1.000
_cell.length_c   1.000
_cell.angle_alpha   90.00
_cell.angle_beta   90.00
_cell.angle_gamma   90.00
#
_symmetry.space_group_name_H-M   'P 1'
#
loop_
_entity.id
_entity.type
_entity.pdbx_description
1 polymer ?
#
loop_
_entity_poly.entity_id
_entity_poly.type
_entity_poly.pdbx_seq_one_letter_code
_entity_poly.pdbx_strand_id
1 'polypeptide(L)'
;MQIHPAILRAIQKHEPGATLTSNTSQPNVNASTGKSYFTKIGSANEQEQFIAEAESLKAMHLAAPGLAPKVIECSIIDEGMAEHDTDIGKPIFVSEYKNISSLTDASAKALAKRIATELHGYKSTMGFGFHVPTYCGRTKQDNGWYESWEECYDALIAGLLSKLEAEGSYGELCSKGEQVRKR
;
A
#
# COMPACT_ATOMS: atom_id res chain seq x y z
N MET A 1 -2.77 23.88 10.84
CA MET A 1 -2.38 22.52 11.26
C MET A 1 -0.91 22.35 10.93
N GLN A 2 -0.12 21.87 11.89
CA GLN A 2 1.32 21.71 11.74
C GLN A 2 1.62 20.37 11.03
N ILE A 3 2.53 20.39 10.06
CA ILE A 3 3.02 19.16 9.43
C ILE A 3 3.85 18.41 10.46
N HIS A 4 3.55 17.13 10.68
CA HIS A 4 4.28 16.31 11.65
C HIS A 4 5.80 16.29 11.32
N PRO A 5 6.70 16.44 12.31
CA PRO A 5 8.14 16.51 12.08
C PRO A 5 8.72 15.34 11.26
N ALA A 6 8.28 14.12 11.52
CA ALA A 6 8.69 12.95 10.73
C ALA A 6 8.31 13.07 9.24
N ILE A 7 7.13 13.60 8.92
CA ILE A 7 6.68 13.84 7.54
C ILE A 7 7.49 14.98 6.90
N LEU A 8 7.73 16.06 7.65
CA LEU A 8 8.56 17.19 7.20
C LEU A 8 9.96 16.70 6.82
N ARG A 9 10.62 15.92 7.69
CA ARG A 9 11.95 15.36 7.43
C ARG A 9 11.96 14.40 6.25
N ALA A 10 10.96 13.54 6.15
CA ALA A 10 10.81 12.61 5.02
C ALA A 10 10.75 13.38 3.69
N ILE A 11 9.93 14.43 3.59
CA ILE A 11 9.83 15.22 2.35
C ILE A 11 11.12 16.01 2.12
N GLN A 12 11.70 16.65 3.14
CA GLN A 12 12.93 17.45 3.01
C GLN A 12 14.16 16.65 2.59
N LYS A 13 14.23 15.36 2.94
CA LYS A 13 15.28 14.45 2.43
C LYS A 13 15.27 14.35 0.90
N HIS A 14 14.08 14.41 0.30
CA HIS A 14 13.90 14.35 -1.15
C HIS A 14 13.80 15.72 -1.82
N GLU A 15 13.41 16.76 -1.06
CA GLU A 15 13.37 18.15 -1.51
C GLU A 15 14.06 19.09 -0.51
N PRO A 16 15.41 19.07 -0.46
CA PRO A 16 16.15 19.94 0.44
C PRO A 16 15.85 21.42 0.18
N GLY A 17 15.51 22.16 1.24
CA GLY A 17 15.23 23.59 1.16
C GLY A 17 13.83 23.97 0.65
N ALA A 18 12.96 23.00 0.33
CA ALA A 18 11.58 23.29 -0.01
C ALA A 18 10.78 23.76 1.22
N THR A 19 10.04 24.86 1.06
CA THR A 19 9.05 25.28 2.06
C THR A 19 7.81 24.41 1.90
N LEU A 20 7.37 23.78 2.99
CA LEU A 20 6.19 22.91 2.98
C LEU A 20 4.98 23.59 3.61
N THR A 21 3.81 23.40 2.99
CA THR A 21 2.54 23.93 3.47
C THR A 21 1.48 22.84 3.45
N SER A 22 0.61 22.79 4.46
CA SER A 22 -0.54 21.87 4.50
C SER A 22 -1.83 22.66 4.64
N ASN A 23 -2.85 22.30 3.88
CA ASN A 23 -4.18 22.90 3.98
C ASN A 23 -5.10 21.99 4.82
N THR A 24 -5.96 22.55 5.67
CA THR A 24 -6.94 21.78 6.44
C THR A 24 -8.01 21.10 5.57
N SER A 25 -8.22 21.59 4.35
CA SER A 25 -9.26 21.10 3.44
C SER A 25 -8.81 19.96 2.53
N GLN A 26 -7.52 19.64 2.47
CA GLN A 26 -6.98 18.61 1.58
C GLN A 26 -5.95 17.74 2.31
N PRO A 27 -5.93 16.42 2.09
CA PRO A 27 -4.98 15.52 2.74
C PRO A 27 -3.61 15.55 2.02
N ASN A 28 -3.11 16.73 1.68
CA ASN A 28 -1.84 16.90 0.98
C ASN A 28 -0.91 17.93 1.64
N VAL A 29 0.38 17.69 1.47
CA VAL A 29 1.46 18.63 1.77
C VAL A 29 2.01 19.16 0.46
N ASN A 30 2.04 20.48 0.29
CA ASN A 30 2.52 21.15 -0.91
C ASN A 30 3.90 21.74 -0.65
N ALA A 31 4.84 21.47 -1.55
CA ALA A 31 6.17 22.05 -1.55
C ALA A 31 6.22 23.30 -2.43
N SER A 32 7.08 24.25 -2.08
CA SER A 32 7.35 25.46 -2.88
C SER A 32 7.92 25.18 -4.27
N THR A 33 8.38 23.95 -4.51
CA THR A 33 8.83 23.42 -5.81
C THR A 33 7.66 23.14 -6.77
N GLY A 34 6.42 23.21 -6.29
CA GLY A 34 5.21 22.86 -7.04
C GLY A 34 4.81 21.40 -6.95
N LYS A 35 5.54 20.55 -6.21
CA LYS A 35 5.14 19.17 -5.94
C LYS A 35 4.16 19.10 -4.77
N SER A 36 3.28 18.10 -4.82
CA SER A 36 2.32 17.79 -3.76
C SER A 36 2.49 16.34 -3.32
N TYR A 37 2.32 16.12 -2.02
CA TYR A 37 2.53 14.84 -1.36
C TYR A 37 1.28 14.40 -0.63
N PHE A 38 0.93 13.13 -0.74
CA PHE A 38 -0.06 12.50 0.11
C PHE A 38 0.68 11.85 1.29
N THR A 39 0.15 12.02 2.50
CA THR A 39 0.85 11.61 3.73
C THR A 39 -0.08 10.86 4.67
N LYS A 40 0.40 9.79 5.29
CA LYS A 40 -0.29 9.06 6.37
C LYS A 40 0.64 8.91 7.58
N ILE A 41 0.04 8.87 8.76
CA ILE A 41 0.67 8.39 9.98
C ILE A 41 -0.26 7.32 10.55
N GLY A 42 0.27 6.12 10.73
CA GLY A 42 -0.48 5.00 11.30
C GLY A 42 -0.29 4.88 12.81
N SER A 43 -0.82 3.81 13.36
CA SER A 43 -0.57 3.35 14.72
C SER A 43 0.51 2.26 14.74
N ALA A 44 1.11 2.02 15.91
CA ALA A 44 2.28 1.13 16.01
C ALA A 44 1.99 -0.34 15.62
N ASN A 45 0.74 -0.77 15.60
CA ASN A 45 0.33 -2.10 15.14
C ASN A 45 0.03 -2.17 13.63
N GLU A 46 0.11 -1.05 12.89
CA GLU A 46 -0.15 -0.98 11.45
C GLU A 46 1.15 -0.99 10.61
N GLN A 47 2.32 -1.19 11.23
CA GLN A 47 3.62 -1.15 10.54
C GLN A 47 3.67 -2.07 9.32
N GLU A 48 3.27 -3.34 9.48
CA GLU A 48 3.29 -4.33 8.39
C GLU A 48 2.37 -3.90 7.24
N GLN A 49 1.21 -3.31 7.54
CA GLN A 49 0.27 -2.82 6.53
C GLN A 49 0.84 -1.65 5.72
N PHE A 50 1.51 -0.70 6.37
CA PHE A 50 2.13 0.44 5.71
C PHE A 50 3.31 0.01 4.82
N ILE A 51 4.15 -0.89 5.32
CA ILE A 51 5.27 -1.46 4.56
C ILE A 51 4.73 -2.22 3.33
N ALA A 52 3.71 -3.05 3.53
CA ALA A 52 3.09 -3.81 2.45
C ALA A 52 2.47 -2.92 1.36
N GLU A 53 1.78 -1.84 1.75
CA GLU A 53 1.23 -0.86 0.81
C GLU A 53 2.34 -0.17 0.02
N ALA A 54 3.44 0.22 0.68
CA ALA A 54 4.59 0.83 0.03
C ALA A 54 5.25 -0.12 -0.98
N GLU A 55 5.50 -1.38 -0.61
CA GLU A 55 6.04 -2.38 -1.53
C GLU A 55 5.11 -2.66 -2.71
N SER A 56 3.80 -2.71 -2.48
CA SER A 56 2.80 -2.87 -3.55
C SER A 56 2.84 -1.70 -4.54
N LEU A 57 2.93 -0.45 -4.06
CA LEU A 57 3.03 0.73 -4.91
C LEU A 57 4.37 0.81 -5.65
N LYS A 58 5.48 0.37 -5.04
CA LYS A 58 6.77 0.24 -5.73
C LYS A 58 6.69 -0.76 -6.88
N ALA A 59 6.07 -1.92 -6.66
CA ALA A 59 5.86 -2.94 -7.69
C ALA A 59 4.96 -2.42 -8.83
N MET A 60 3.85 -1.74 -8.52
CA MET A 60 3.00 -1.11 -9.53
C MET A 60 3.73 -0.01 -10.30
N HIS A 61 4.58 0.79 -9.64
CA HIS A 61 5.39 1.82 -10.29
C HIS A 61 6.44 1.22 -11.24
N LEU A 62 7.04 0.08 -10.87
CA LEU A 62 7.96 -0.66 -11.72
C LEU A 62 7.26 -1.19 -12.98
N ALA A 63 6.05 -1.75 -12.83
CA ALA A 63 5.27 -2.31 -13.93
C ALA A 63 4.66 -1.24 -14.85
N ALA A 64 4.07 -0.18 -14.28
CA ALA A 64 3.38 0.88 -15.01
C ALA A 64 3.69 2.27 -14.40
N PRO A 65 4.86 2.86 -14.72
CA PRO A 65 5.30 4.13 -14.15
C PRO A 65 4.25 5.24 -14.28
N GLY A 66 3.94 5.89 -13.16
CA GLY A 66 2.99 7.01 -13.09
C GLY A 66 1.50 6.62 -13.15
N LEU A 67 1.16 5.33 -13.28
CA LEU A 67 -0.22 4.85 -13.15
C LEU A 67 -0.71 4.96 -11.70
N ALA A 68 0.08 4.44 -10.76
CA ALA A 68 -0.14 4.56 -9.33
C ALA A 68 0.74 5.68 -8.72
N PRO A 69 0.37 6.23 -7.55
CA PRO A 69 1.23 7.17 -6.81
C PRO A 69 2.63 6.60 -6.56
N LYS A 70 3.67 7.37 -6.87
CA LYS A 70 5.04 6.98 -6.56
C LYS A 70 5.28 7.10 -5.05
N VAL A 71 5.77 6.04 -4.41
CA VAL A 71 6.22 6.09 -3.00
C VAL A 71 7.47 6.95 -2.90
N ILE A 72 7.50 7.83 -1.91
CA ILE A 72 8.63 8.69 -1.60
C ILE A 72 9.35 8.19 -0.36
N GLU A 73 8.61 7.93 0.73
CA GLU A 73 9.15 7.43 1.99
C GLU A 73 8.12 6.54 2.69
N CYS A 74 8.58 5.46 3.30
CA CYS A 74 7.79 4.64 4.21
C CYS A 74 8.74 4.13 5.29
N SER A 75 8.55 4.60 6.52
CA SER A 75 9.48 4.34 7.61
C SER A 75 8.74 4.31 8.95
N ILE A 76 9.42 3.82 9.98
CA ILE A 76 8.93 3.80 11.36
C ILE A 76 9.56 4.98 12.10
N ILE A 77 8.75 5.70 12.87
CA ILE A 77 9.24 6.80 13.72
C ILE A 77 10.10 6.21 14.84
N ASP A 78 11.36 6.63 14.89
CA ASP A 78 12.27 6.35 16.00
C ASP A 78 12.36 7.54 16.98
N GLU A 79 13.13 7.38 18.05
CA GLU A 79 13.39 8.44 19.05
C GLU A 79 13.92 9.73 18.42
N GLY A 80 14.72 9.63 17.35
CA GLY A 80 15.28 10.79 16.68
C GLY A 80 14.22 11.58 15.92
N MET A 81 13.19 10.92 15.38
CA MET A 81 12.15 11.48 14.52
C MET A 81 10.85 11.86 15.25
N ALA A 82 10.65 11.35 16.47
CA ALA A 82 9.45 11.56 17.26
C ALA A 82 9.26 13.03 17.69
N GLU A 83 8.03 13.53 17.64
CA GLU A 83 7.64 14.78 18.31
C GLU A 83 7.27 14.50 19.77
N HIS A 84 6.62 13.35 20.01
CA HIS A 84 6.29 12.82 21.32
C HIS A 84 6.68 11.34 21.43
N ASP A 85 6.99 10.86 22.64
CA ASP A 85 7.32 9.44 22.87
C ASP A 85 6.24 8.47 22.37
N THR A 86 4.97 8.91 22.38
CA THR A 86 3.86 8.12 21.86
C THR A 86 3.87 7.94 20.34
N ASP A 87 4.71 8.66 19.61
CA ASP A 87 4.90 8.52 18.17
C ASP A 87 5.89 7.41 17.82
N ILE A 88 6.77 7.04 18.74
CA ILE A 88 7.78 6.01 18.52
C ILE A 88 7.09 4.70 18.14
N GLY A 89 7.54 4.08 17.06
CA GLY A 89 6.97 2.87 16.52
C GLY A 89 5.77 3.07 15.58
N LYS A 90 5.24 4.30 15.42
CA LYS A 90 4.20 4.55 14.40
C LYS A 90 4.83 4.56 13.00
N PRO A 91 4.19 3.96 11.99
CA PRO A 91 4.64 4.08 10.61
C PRO A 91 4.22 5.43 10.01
N ILE A 92 5.09 5.99 9.18
CA ILE A 92 4.75 7.09 8.27
C ILE A 92 4.77 6.61 6.83
N PHE A 93 3.95 7.24 6.00
CA PHE A 93 3.89 6.96 4.58
C PHE A 93 3.79 8.29 3.81
N VAL A 94 4.64 8.46 2.81
CA VAL A 94 4.66 9.62 1.92
C VAL A 94 4.69 9.14 0.48
N SER A 95 3.75 9.61 -0.34
CA SER A 95 3.71 9.36 -1.78
C SER A 95 3.43 10.63 -2.57
N GLU A 96 3.62 10.54 -3.89
CA GLU A 96 3.13 11.53 -4.84
C GLU A 96 1.62 11.77 -4.66
N TYR A 97 1.21 13.02 -4.50
CA TYR A 97 -0.21 13.36 -4.54
C TYR A 97 -0.71 13.39 -5.97
N LYS A 98 -1.70 12.55 -6.29
CA LYS A 98 -2.40 12.59 -7.58
C LYS A 98 -3.59 13.53 -7.48
N ASN A 99 -3.61 14.58 -8.30
CA ASN A 99 -4.79 15.42 -8.47
C ASN A 99 -5.80 14.70 -9.36
N ILE A 100 -6.77 14.04 -8.75
CA ILE A 100 -7.75 13.20 -9.43
C ILE A 100 -8.99 14.04 -9.77
N SER A 101 -9.46 13.92 -11.01
CA SER A 101 -10.71 14.50 -11.50
C SER A 101 -11.70 13.40 -11.91
N SER A 102 -12.90 13.81 -12.33
CA SER A 102 -13.88 12.88 -12.91
C SER A 102 -13.31 12.09 -14.09
N LEU A 103 -13.69 10.81 -14.16
CA LEU A 103 -13.33 9.93 -15.26
C LEU A 103 -14.09 10.35 -16.54
N THR A 104 -13.36 10.47 -17.65
CA THR A 104 -13.90 10.76 -18.98
C THR A 104 -13.72 9.53 -19.86
N ASP A 105 -14.46 9.43 -20.97
CA ASP A 105 -14.27 8.32 -21.92
C ASP A 105 -12.82 8.21 -22.44
N ALA A 106 -12.17 9.35 -22.68
CA ALA A 106 -10.78 9.38 -23.12
C ALA A 106 -9.83 8.86 -22.03
N SER A 107 -9.98 9.32 -20.78
CA SER A 107 -9.15 8.87 -19.67
C SER A 107 -9.46 7.42 -19.26
N ALA A 108 -10.69 6.95 -19.40
CA ALA A 108 -11.07 5.56 -19.19
C ALA A 108 -10.40 4.63 -20.23
N LYS A 109 -10.43 4.99 -21.52
CA LYS A 109 -9.74 4.24 -22.57
C LYS A 109 -8.22 4.20 -22.36
N ALA A 110 -7.63 5.33 -21.97
CA ALA A 110 -6.22 5.39 -21.62
C ALA A 110 -5.90 4.50 -20.42
N LEU A 111 -6.67 4.58 -19.34
CA LEU A 111 -6.50 3.76 -18.14
C LEU A 111 -6.61 2.26 -18.46
N ALA A 112 -7.64 1.84 -19.19
CA ALA A 112 -7.85 0.45 -19.57
C ALA A 112 -6.68 -0.11 -20.41
N LYS A 113 -6.20 0.68 -21.39
CA LYS A 113 -5.02 0.31 -22.18
C LYS A 113 -3.81 0.08 -21.29
N ARG A 114 -3.51 1.02 -20.38
CA ARG A 114 -2.35 0.94 -19.50
C ARG A 114 -2.43 -0.23 -18.52
N ILE A 115 -3.61 -0.48 -17.93
CA ILE A 115 -3.81 -1.65 -17.06
C ILE A 115 -3.51 -2.94 -17.84
N ALA A 116 -4.04 -3.07 -19.05
CA ALA A 116 -3.87 -4.28 -19.85
C ALA A 116 -2.43 -4.48 -20.36
N THR A 117 -1.80 -3.43 -20.89
CA THR A 117 -0.51 -3.57 -21.61
C THR A 117 0.71 -3.29 -20.76
N GLU A 118 0.58 -2.52 -19.68
CA GLU A 118 1.68 -2.19 -18.78
C GLU A 118 1.56 -2.99 -17.47
N LEU A 119 0.51 -2.73 -16.68
CA LEU A 119 0.41 -3.28 -15.33
C LEU A 119 0.23 -4.81 -15.32
N HIS A 120 -0.79 -5.33 -16.00
CA HIS A 120 -1.01 -6.77 -16.14
C HIS A 120 -0.13 -7.41 -17.23
N GLY A 121 0.43 -6.60 -18.14
CA GLY A 121 1.40 -7.05 -19.13
C GLY A 121 2.76 -7.38 -18.52
N TYR A 122 3.08 -6.80 -17.36
CA TYR A 122 4.30 -7.08 -16.62
C TYR A 122 4.32 -8.51 -16.08
N LYS A 123 5.44 -9.22 -16.29
CA LYS A 123 5.64 -10.59 -15.79
C LYS A 123 6.61 -10.59 -14.62
N SER A 124 6.14 -11.07 -13.47
CA SER A 124 7.00 -11.35 -12.32
C SER A 124 8.04 -12.42 -12.67
N THR A 125 9.26 -12.25 -12.17
CA THR A 125 10.34 -13.25 -12.29
C THR A 125 10.29 -14.32 -11.19
N MET A 126 9.40 -14.17 -10.21
CA MET A 126 9.34 -15.00 -9.01
C MET A 126 8.15 -15.98 -8.98
N GLY A 127 7.28 -15.95 -10.00
CA GLY A 127 6.03 -16.70 -10.02
C GLY A 127 4.84 -15.91 -9.49
N PHE A 128 3.85 -16.61 -8.94
CA PHE A 128 2.62 -16.04 -8.40
C PHE A 128 2.77 -15.66 -6.93
N GLY A 129 2.11 -14.57 -6.53
CA GLY A 129 2.09 -14.08 -5.15
C GLY A 129 2.91 -12.81 -4.94
N PHE A 130 3.48 -12.65 -3.74
CA PHE A 130 4.19 -11.43 -3.34
C PHE A 130 5.17 -11.71 -2.19
N HIS A 131 6.25 -10.93 -2.12
CA HIS A 131 7.36 -11.16 -1.17
C HIS A 131 7.07 -10.73 0.27
N VAL A 132 6.01 -9.94 0.49
CA VAL A 132 5.53 -9.54 1.82
C VAL A 132 4.03 -9.83 1.94
N PRO A 133 3.54 -10.04 3.17
CA PRO A 133 2.10 -10.07 3.41
C PRO A 133 1.44 -8.77 2.95
N THR A 134 0.29 -8.86 2.30
CA THR A 134 -0.51 -7.70 1.89
C THR A 134 -1.83 -7.65 2.66
N TYR A 135 -2.59 -6.58 2.45
CA TYR A 135 -3.84 -6.36 3.16
C TYR A 135 -4.97 -5.99 2.21
N CYS A 136 -6.08 -6.72 2.31
CA CYS A 136 -7.35 -6.34 1.70
C CYS A 136 -8.22 -5.68 2.78
N GLY A 137 -8.12 -4.36 2.92
CA GLY A 137 -8.68 -3.65 4.07
C GLY A 137 -7.92 -4.01 5.35
N ARG A 138 -8.60 -4.56 6.36
CA ARG A 138 -7.98 -5.03 7.62
C ARG A 138 -7.50 -6.48 7.55
N THR A 139 -7.87 -7.22 6.50
CA THR A 139 -7.60 -8.64 6.39
C THR A 139 -6.20 -8.88 5.84
N LYS A 140 -5.33 -9.48 6.65
CA LYS A 140 -3.98 -9.90 6.25
C LYS A 140 -4.03 -11.07 5.26
N GLN A 141 -3.34 -10.92 4.14
CA GLN A 141 -3.04 -11.95 3.16
C GLN A 141 -1.56 -12.30 3.31
N ASP A 142 -1.27 -13.52 3.78
CA ASP A 142 0.09 -13.87 4.19
C ASP A 142 1.09 -13.85 3.03
N ASN A 143 0.61 -14.14 1.82
CA ASN A 143 1.39 -14.20 0.58
C ASN A 143 2.64 -15.09 0.67
N GLY A 144 3.28 -15.25 -0.48
CA GLY A 144 4.45 -16.08 -0.71
C GLY A 144 4.73 -16.11 -2.20
N TRP A 145 5.69 -16.92 -2.63
CA TRP A 145 5.93 -17.20 -4.03
C TRP A 145 5.52 -18.63 -4.34
N TYR A 146 4.77 -18.80 -5.42
CA TYR A 146 4.20 -20.08 -5.86
C TYR A 146 4.49 -20.30 -7.34
N GLU A 147 4.72 -21.56 -7.71
CA GLU A 147 5.07 -21.92 -9.10
C GLU A 147 3.84 -21.89 -10.01
N SER A 148 2.66 -22.22 -9.46
CA SER A 148 1.39 -22.23 -10.17
C SER A 148 0.37 -21.24 -9.59
N TRP A 149 -0.61 -20.89 -10.41
CA TRP A 149 -1.71 -20.03 -9.97
C TRP A 149 -2.61 -20.76 -8.98
N GLU A 150 -2.84 -22.05 -9.21
CA GLU A 150 -3.65 -22.95 -8.41
C GLU A 150 -3.11 -23.01 -6.97
N GLU A 151 -1.81 -23.21 -6.78
CA GLU A 151 -1.17 -23.21 -5.46
C GLU A 151 -1.28 -21.84 -4.77
N CYS A 152 -1.03 -20.75 -5.51
CA CYS A 152 -1.14 -19.40 -4.96
C CYS A 152 -2.56 -19.10 -4.50
N TYR A 153 -3.56 -19.44 -5.32
CA TYR A 153 -4.96 -19.14 -5.05
C TYR A 153 -5.51 -20.03 -3.93
N ASP A 154 -5.12 -21.31 -3.89
CA ASP A 154 -5.43 -22.20 -2.77
C ASP A 154 -4.88 -21.64 -1.45
N ALA A 155 -3.61 -21.19 -1.44
CA ALA A 155 -3.00 -20.62 -0.24
C ALA A 155 -3.72 -19.35 0.26
N LEU A 156 -4.20 -18.50 -0.65
CA LEU A 156 -4.99 -17.32 -0.29
C LEU A 156 -6.32 -17.71 0.38
N ILE A 157 -7.02 -18.71 -0.17
CA ILE A 157 -8.28 -19.21 0.43
C ILE A 157 -7.98 -19.88 1.78
N ALA A 158 -6.98 -20.76 1.83
CA ALA A 158 -6.55 -21.45 3.04
C ALA A 158 -6.29 -20.46 4.18
N GLY A 159 -5.52 -19.41 3.91
CA GLY A 159 -5.18 -18.39 4.89
C GLY A 159 -6.38 -17.57 5.37
N LEU A 160 -7.46 -17.45 4.59
CA LEU A 160 -8.71 -16.84 5.05
C LEU A 160 -9.51 -17.80 5.94
N LEU A 161 -9.62 -19.07 5.55
CA LEU A 161 -10.34 -20.09 6.32
C LEU A 161 -9.69 -20.31 7.68
N SER A 162 -8.37 -20.44 7.76
CA SER A 162 -7.67 -20.61 9.05
C SER A 162 -7.89 -19.45 10.01
N LYS A 163 -8.01 -18.21 9.51
CA LYS A 163 -8.32 -17.04 10.34
C LYS A 163 -9.77 -17.11 10.87
N LEU A 164 -10.72 -17.48 10.02
CA LEU A 164 -12.13 -17.67 10.42
C LEU A 164 -12.29 -18.82 11.42
N GLU A 165 -11.57 -19.92 11.25
CA GLU A 165 -11.57 -21.04 12.20
C GLU A 165 -11.03 -20.62 13.57
N ALA A 166 -9.97 -19.80 13.60
CA ALA A 166 -9.41 -19.27 14.84
C ALA A 166 -10.39 -18.34 15.59
N GLU A 167 -11.30 -17.66 14.89
CA GLU A 167 -12.39 -16.86 15.49
C GLU A 167 -13.52 -17.73 16.06
N GLY A 168 -13.59 -19.02 15.69
CA GLY A 168 -14.45 -20.03 16.32
C GLY A 168 -15.95 -19.99 15.97
N SER A 169 -16.40 -19.03 15.16
CA SER A 169 -17.84 -18.78 14.91
C SER A 169 -18.33 -19.15 13.50
N TYR A 170 -17.49 -19.77 12.67
CA TYR A 170 -17.75 -19.93 11.22
C TYR A 170 -17.64 -21.37 10.70
N GLY A 171 -17.93 -22.37 11.54
CA GLY A 171 -17.68 -23.78 11.22
C GLY A 171 -18.30 -24.29 9.91
N GLU A 172 -19.55 -23.94 9.61
CA GLU A 172 -20.20 -24.33 8.35
C GLU A 172 -19.51 -23.72 7.13
N LEU A 173 -19.16 -22.43 7.21
CA LEU A 173 -18.45 -21.72 6.15
C LEU A 173 -17.06 -22.31 5.92
N CYS A 174 -16.32 -22.62 6.99
CA CYS A 174 -14.99 -23.22 6.90
C CYS A 174 -15.05 -24.61 6.25
N SER A 175 -16.00 -25.45 6.67
CA SER A 175 -16.24 -26.76 6.06
C SER A 175 -16.57 -26.66 4.56
N LYS A 176 -17.39 -25.71 4.15
CA LYS A 176 -17.69 -25.46 2.72
C LYS A 176 -16.47 -24.95 1.96
N GLY A 177 -15.67 -24.06 2.57
CA GLY A 177 -14.42 -23.57 2.00
C GLY A 177 -13.44 -24.71 1.72
N GLU A 178 -13.25 -25.62 2.66
CA GLU A 178 -12.39 -26.80 2.52
C GLU A 178 -12.88 -27.78 1.45
N GLN A 179 -14.19 -27.84 1.17
CA GLN A 179 -14.71 -28.60 0.04
C GLN A 179 -14.42 -27.96 -1.31
N VAL A 180 -14.39 -26.62 -1.37
CA VAL A 180 -14.04 -25.87 -2.60
C VAL A 180 -12.57 -26.05 -2.94
N ARG A 181 -11.68 -25.98 -1.95
CA ARG A 181 -10.23 -26.13 -2.12
C ARG A 181 -9.78 -27.50 -2.67
N LYS A 182 -10.64 -28.53 -2.59
CA LYS A 182 -10.36 -29.89 -3.08
C LYS A 182 -10.76 -30.13 -4.54
N ARG A 183 -11.32 -29.12 -5.22
CA ARG A 183 -11.80 -29.21 -6.61
C ARG A 183 -10.82 -28.53 -7.55
#